data_AF-A0A537EXZ0-F1
#
_entry.id   AF-A0A537EXZ0-F1
#
_cell.length_a   1.000
_cell.length_b   1.000
_cell.length_c   1.000
_cell.angle_alpha   90.00
_cell.angle_beta   90.00
_cell.angle_gamma   90.00
#
_symmetry.space_group_name_H-M   'P 1'
#
loop_
_entity.id
_entity.type
_entity.pdbx_description
1 polymer ?
#
loop_
_entity_poly.entity_id
_entity_poly.type
_entity_poly.pdbx_seq_one_letter_code
_entity_poly.pdbx_strand_id
1 'polypeptide(L)'
;MLQPKIKLTSEEMKYMALFESITGATTQDCVIDEKLGRIIFVAKQGDMGLAIGKGGKNINTLRRMTSRQIEVVEYAERTIDKTRLLVKRYFDIDHVVVS
;
A
#
# COMPACT_ATOMS: atom_id res chain seq x y z
N MET A 1 -16.24 21.25 -8.23
CA MET A 1 -16.13 19.82 -7.87
C MET A 1 -15.18 19.72 -6.69
N LEU A 2 -15.67 19.35 -5.51
CA LEU A 2 -14.80 19.05 -4.37
C LEU A 2 -14.16 17.69 -4.64
N GLN A 3 -12.87 17.69 -4.96
CA GLN A 3 -12.10 16.44 -4.89
C GLN A 3 -12.04 16.05 -3.40
N PRO A 4 -12.54 14.87 -3.00
CA PRO A 4 -12.43 14.42 -1.63
C PRO A 4 -10.94 14.36 -1.28
N LYS A 5 -10.53 15.11 -0.26
CA LYS A 5 -9.15 15.10 0.22
C LYS A 5 -8.95 13.79 0.98
N ILE A 6 -8.47 12.75 0.30
CA ILE A 6 -8.27 11.43 0.88
C ILE A 6 -7.27 11.58 2.04
N LYS A 7 -7.74 11.39 3.28
CA LYS A 7 -6.88 11.43 4.46
C LYS A 7 -6.38 10.02 4.76
N LEU A 8 -5.07 9.90 4.96
CA LEU A 8 -4.46 8.70 5.53
C LEU A 8 -4.96 8.52 6.97
N THR A 9 -5.37 7.30 7.29
CA THR A 9 -5.70 6.90 8.66
C THR A 9 -4.43 6.67 9.47
N SER A 10 -4.54 6.75 10.80
CA SER A 10 -3.42 6.46 11.70
C SER A 10 -2.88 5.04 11.57
N GLU A 11 -3.71 4.10 11.11
CA GLU A 11 -3.29 2.72 10.85
C GLU A 11 -2.50 2.60 9.54
N GLU A 12 -2.99 3.22 8.46
CA GLU A 12 -2.25 3.29 7.19
C GLU A 12 -0.85 3.90 7.41
N MET A 13 -0.75 5.02 8.14
CA MET A 13 0.53 5.64 8.46
C MET A 13 1.49 4.72 9.23
N LYS A 14 0.98 3.89 10.16
CA LYS A 14 1.80 2.91 10.88
C LYS A 14 2.33 1.82 9.95
N TYR A 15 1.50 1.30 9.06
CA TYR A 15 1.93 0.28 8.10
C TYR A 15 2.91 0.84 7.08
N MET A 16 2.71 2.08 6.62
CA MET A 16 3.67 2.77 5.76
C MET A 16 5.02 2.89 6.46
N ALA A 17 5.07 3.41 7.69
CA ALA A 17 6.32 3.54 8.44
C ALA A 17 7.00 2.18 8.67
N LEU A 18 6.23 1.14 8.98
CA LEU A 18 6.76 -0.22 9.13
C LEU A 18 7.34 -0.74 7.81
N PHE A 19 6.63 -0.55 6.70
CA PHE A 19 7.08 -0.96 5.37
C PHE A 19 8.42 -0.30 5.03
N GLU A 20 8.52 1.02 5.18
CA GLU A 20 9.75 1.77 4.87
C GLU A 20 10.90 1.33 5.78
N SER A 21 10.64 1.11 7.08
CA SER A 21 11.65 0.65 8.04
C SER A 21 12.20 -0.74 7.73
N ILE A 22 11.38 -1.66 7.20
CA ILE A 22 11.80 -3.03 6.89
C ILE A 22 12.45 -3.13 5.51
N THR A 23 11.93 -2.39 4.54
CA THR A 23 12.31 -2.55 3.13
C THR A 23 13.39 -1.57 2.68
N GLY A 24 13.46 -0.39 3.30
CA GLY A 24 14.21 0.76 2.78
C GLY A 24 13.60 1.41 1.54
N ALA A 25 12.47 0.90 1.05
CA ALA A 25 11.71 1.50 -0.05
C ALA A 25 10.87 2.68 0.45
N THR A 26 10.68 3.69 -0.39
CA THR A 26 9.76 4.79 -0.14
C THR A 26 8.34 4.35 -0.49
N THR A 27 7.37 4.56 0.41
CA THR A 27 5.96 4.27 0.17
C THR A 27 5.16 5.57 0.11
N GLN A 28 4.41 5.74 -0.96
CA GLN A 28 3.55 6.91 -1.13
C GLN A 28 2.20 6.73 -0.46
N ASP A 29 1.74 5.48 -0.36
CA ASP A 29 0.44 5.15 0.17
C ASP A 29 0.30 3.67 0.52
N CYS A 30 -0.70 3.32 1.31
CA CYS A 30 -1.16 1.94 1.42
C CYS A 30 -2.69 1.86 1.47
N VAL A 31 -3.21 0.73 0.99
CA VAL A 31 -4.62 0.37 1.08
C VAL A 31 -4.74 -0.88 1.93
N ILE A 32 -5.54 -0.79 2.99
CA ILE A 32 -5.87 -1.93 3.84
C ILE A 32 -7.16 -2.55 3.33
N ASP A 33 -7.11 -3.82 2.97
CA ASP A 33 -8.26 -4.61 2.52
C ASP A 33 -8.60 -5.62 3.62
N GLU A 34 -9.51 -5.22 4.50
CA GLU A 34 -9.96 -6.03 5.63
C GLU A 34 -10.74 -7.28 5.18
N LYS A 35 -11.40 -7.23 4.02
CA LYS A 35 -12.21 -8.34 3.52
C LYS A 35 -11.34 -9.52 3.10
N LEU A 36 -10.23 -9.23 2.41
CA LEU A 36 -9.30 -10.25 1.92
C LEU A 36 -8.07 -10.41 2.82
N GLY A 37 -8.01 -9.68 3.94
CA GLY A 37 -6.92 -9.78 4.92
C GLY A 37 -5.55 -9.41 4.34
N ARG A 38 -5.49 -8.36 3.51
CA ARG A 38 -4.26 -7.94 2.82
C ARG A 38 -4.00 -6.43 2.96
N ILE A 39 -2.73 -6.06 2.78
CA ILE A 39 -2.30 -4.66 2.68
C ILE A 39 -1.58 -4.51 1.34
N ILE A 40 -1.97 -3.47 0.60
CA ILE A 40 -1.41 -3.14 -0.71
C ILE A 40 -0.62 -1.85 -0.55
N PHE A 41 0.70 -1.92 -0.73
CA PHE A 41 1.59 -0.77 -0.66
C PHE A 41 1.83 -0.17 -2.05
N VAL A 42 1.79 1.15 -2.13
CA VAL A 42 2.15 1.92 -3.32
C VAL A 42 3.57 2.43 -3.13
N ALA A 43 4.53 1.67 -3.63
CA ALA A 43 5.94 2.03 -3.58
C ALA A 43 6.26 3.10 -4.64
N LYS A 44 7.27 3.92 -4.34
CA LYS A 44 7.85 4.82 -5.34
C LYS A 44 8.40 4.00 -6.52
N GLN A 45 8.28 4.55 -7.73
CA GLN A 45 8.84 3.94 -8.93
C GLN A 45 10.34 3.69 -8.76
N GLY A 46 10.79 2.47 -9.08
CA GLY A 46 12.18 2.04 -8.93
C GLY A 46 12.50 1.39 -7.58
N ASP A 47 11.63 1.52 -6.57
CA ASP A 47 11.85 0.93 -5.24
C ASP A 47 11.26 -0.50 -5.13
N MET A 48 10.64 -1.04 -6.18
CA MET A 48 10.05 -2.39 -6.17
C MET A 48 11.06 -3.48 -5.75
N GLY A 49 12.31 -3.38 -6.20
CA GLY A 49 13.36 -4.33 -5.81
C GLY A 49 13.67 -4.29 -4.31
N LEU A 50 13.68 -3.10 -3.71
CA LEU A 50 13.86 -2.89 -2.26
C LEU A 50 12.65 -3.40 -1.48
N ALA A 51 11.45 -3.09 -1.96
CA ALA A 51 10.19 -3.55 -1.39
C ALA A 51 10.11 -5.07 -1.31
N ILE A 52 10.48 -5.77 -2.39
CA ILE A 52 10.47 -7.25 -2.44
C ILE A 52 11.60 -7.82 -1.58
N GLY A 53 12.82 -7.27 -1.73
CA GLY A 53 14.05 -7.79 -1.13
C GLY A 53 14.50 -9.11 -1.78
N LYS A 54 15.75 -9.51 -1.51
CA LYS A 54 16.33 -10.74 -2.10
C LYS A 54 15.49 -11.97 -1.76
N GLY A 55 14.97 -12.66 -2.78
CA GLY A 55 14.11 -13.84 -2.62
C GLY A 55 12.78 -13.56 -1.90
N GLY A 56 12.29 -12.31 -1.90
CA GLY A 56 11.04 -11.95 -1.22
C GLY A 56 11.17 -11.81 0.30
N LYS A 57 12.40 -11.71 0.83
CA LYS A 57 12.66 -11.65 2.28
C LYS A 57 11.87 -10.54 2.99
N ASN A 58 11.78 -9.35 2.40
CA ASN A 58 11.16 -8.21 3.05
C ASN A 58 9.63 -8.38 3.11
N ILE A 59 9.01 -8.79 2.00
CA ILE A 59 7.57 -9.10 1.93
C ILE A 59 7.20 -10.23 2.89
N ASN A 60 8.01 -11.29 2.97
CA ASN A 60 7.77 -12.37 3.92
C ASN A 60 7.89 -11.92 5.38
N THR A 61 8.80 -11.00 5.68
CA THR A 61 8.93 -10.39 7.01
C THR A 61 7.68 -9.58 7.35
N LEU A 62 7.24 -8.71 6.43
CA LEU A 62 6.04 -7.90 6.59
C LEU A 62 4.78 -8.76 6.76
N ARG A 63 4.62 -9.84 5.98
CA ARG A 63 3.50 -10.79 6.11
C ARG A 63 3.42 -11.39 7.52
N ARG A 64 4.57 -11.75 8.09
CA ARG A 64 4.65 -12.30 9.46
C ARG A 64 4.33 -11.26 10.53
N MET A 65 4.85 -10.03 10.39
CA MET A 65 4.66 -8.98 11.40
C MET A 65 3.24 -8.43 11.40
N THR A 66 2.62 -8.33 10.23
CA THR A 66 1.26 -7.79 10.07
C THR A 66 0.19 -8.87 10.17
N SER A 67 0.56 -10.15 10.08
CA SER A 67 -0.35 -11.29 9.95
C SER A 67 -1.35 -11.15 8.80
N ARG A 68 -0.96 -10.40 7.75
CA ARG A 68 -1.77 -10.11 6.56
C ARG A 68 -0.99 -10.45 5.30
N GLN A 69 -1.70 -10.70 4.22
CA GLN A 69 -1.06 -10.79 2.89
C GLN A 69 -0.51 -9.42 2.50
N ILE A 70 0.61 -9.40 1.78
CA ILE A 70 1.28 -8.15 1.42
C ILE A 70 1.46 -8.14 -0.10
N GLU A 71 0.96 -7.08 -0.70
CA GLU A 71 1.12 -6.78 -2.13
C GLU A 71 1.78 -5.42 -2.29
N VAL A 72 2.55 -5.27 -3.36
CA VAL A 72 3.26 -4.03 -3.67
C VAL A 72 3.03 -3.70 -5.12
N VAL A 73 2.70 -2.44 -5.38
CA VAL A 73 2.58 -1.88 -6.72
C VAL A 73 3.48 -0.65 -6.83
N GLU A 74 3.99 -0.37 -8.02
CA GLU A 74 4.72 0.87 -8.27
C GLU A 74 3.74 2.01 -8.55
N TYR A 75 4.06 3.18 -8.03
CA TYR A 75 3.37 4.41 -8.40
C TYR A 75 3.60 4.73 -9.88
N ALA A 76 2.52 4.94 -10.63
CA ALA A 76 2.55 5.46 -11.99
C ALA A 76 1.98 6.89 -12.00
N GLU A 77 2.75 7.84 -12.52
CA GLU A 77 2.44 9.26 -12.50
C GLU A 77 1.10 9.57 -13.19
N ARG A 78 0.11 9.99 -12.38
CA ARG A 78 -0.87 11.02 -12.74
C ARG A 78 -1.60 11.59 -11.52
N THR A 79 -1.88 10.79 -10.49
CA THR A 79 -2.33 11.25 -9.14
C THR A 79 -2.36 10.05 -8.17
N ILE A 80 -1.93 10.20 -6.90
CA ILE A 80 -2.08 9.16 -5.86
C ILE A 80 -3.54 8.72 -5.71
N ASP A 81 -4.49 9.65 -5.76
CA ASP A 81 -5.92 9.35 -5.69
C ASP A 81 -6.39 8.42 -6.81
N LYS A 82 -5.82 8.57 -8.02
CA LYS A 82 -6.12 7.69 -9.15
C LYS A 82 -5.47 6.32 -8.96
N THR A 83 -4.25 6.28 -8.43
CA THR A 83 -3.58 5.01 -8.11
C THR A 83 -4.36 4.24 -7.04
N ARG A 84 -4.79 4.90 -5.95
CA ARG A 84 -5.70 4.29 -4.95
C ARG A 84 -6.98 3.78 -5.58
N LEU A 85 -7.62 4.57 -6.45
CA LEU A 85 -8.86 4.18 -7.10
C LEU A 85 -8.67 2.99 -8.05
N LEU A 86 -7.56 2.97 -8.79
CA LEU A 86 -7.20 1.86 -9.68
C LEU A 86 -6.89 0.60 -8.88
N VAL A 87 -6.12 0.69 -7.80
CA VAL A 87 -5.88 -0.41 -6.87
C VAL A 87 -7.22 -0.93 -6.36
N LYS A 88 -8.06 -0.07 -5.79
CA LYS A 88 -9.38 -0.49 -5.27
C LYS A 88 -10.28 -1.16 -6.32
N ARG A 89 -10.24 -0.68 -7.56
CA ARG A 89 -11.03 -1.22 -8.68
C ARG A 89 -10.45 -2.51 -9.27
N TYR A 90 -9.13 -2.64 -9.34
CA TYR A 90 -8.45 -3.80 -9.91
C TYR A 90 -8.42 -4.98 -8.93
N PHE A 91 -8.50 -4.68 -7.63
CA PHE A 91 -8.45 -5.65 -6.54
C PHE A 91 -9.82 -5.95 -5.89
N ASP A 92 -10.92 -5.46 -6.47
CA ASP A 92 -12.31 -5.74 -6.04
C ASP A 92 -12.61 -5.37 -4.58
N ILE A 93 -12.17 -4.18 -4.15
CA ILE A 93 -12.37 -3.68 -2.79
C ILE A 93 -13.73 -2.95 -2.71
N ASP A 94 -14.76 -3.68 -2.28
CA ASP A 94 -16.19 -3.30 -2.27
C ASP A 94 -16.60 -1.98 -1.58
N HIS A 95 -15.84 -1.47 -0.60
CA HIS A 95 -16.34 -0.37 0.24
C HIS A 95 -15.27 0.69 0.51
N VAL A 96 -15.59 1.94 0.15
CA VAL A 96 -14.85 3.12 0.57
C VAL A 96 -15.78 3.99 1.40
N VAL A 97 -15.58 4.00 2.71
CA VAL A 97 -16.08 5.12 3.53
C VAL A 97 -15.16 6.29 3.24
N VAL A 98 -15.63 7.18 2.36
CA VAL A 98 -15.02 8.50 2.17
C VAL A 98 -15.66 9.39 3.24
N SER A 99 -14.89 9.74 4.27
CA SER A 99 -15.26 10.83 5.21
C SER A 99 -14.59 12.12 4.79
#